data_AF-A0A2V7U5A6-F1
#
_entry.id   AF-A0A2V7U5A6-F1
#
_cell.length_a   1.000
_cell.length_b   1.000
_cell.length_c   1.000
_cell.angle_alpha   90.00
_cell.angle_beta   90.00
_cell.angle_gamma   90.00
#
_symmetry.space_group_name_H-M   'P 1'
#
loop_
_entity.id
_entity.type
_entity.pdbx_description
1 polymer ?
#
loop_
_entity_poly.entity_id
_entity_poly.type
_entity_poly.pdbx_seq_one_letter_code
_entity_poly.pdbx_strand_id
1 'polypeptide(L)'
;MPKLYRRIRYGRPIVVVSGLPRSGTSMAMKMLEAGGLSVVTDGLRTADEDNPKGYYEDERVKDLYQPGDKAWLRDSRSKVIKIISFLLKSLPDDNNYKVLFMHRNLREIVASQNKMLARRGEKNDTPDDRAVALLEEQVRDARFFLRRPQFEVLELNYRETLDSPRPLAIRMAEFVDEPLDVEKMTQVVDVQLYRNRS
;
A
#
# COMPACT_ATOMS: atom_id res chain seq x y z
N MET A 1 17.03 12.62 -9.07
CA MET A 1 16.51 14.01 -8.99
C MET A 1 16.51 14.46 -7.54
N PRO A 2 16.97 15.67 -7.20
CA PRO A 2 16.97 16.18 -5.83
C PRO A 2 15.54 16.37 -5.27
N LYS A 3 15.30 16.04 -3.99
CA LYS A 3 14.00 16.20 -3.30
C LYS A 3 13.40 17.60 -3.46
N LEU A 4 14.25 18.64 -3.41
CA LEU A 4 13.86 20.05 -3.55
C LEU A 4 13.23 20.35 -4.93
N TYR A 5 13.78 19.77 -6.00
CA TYR A 5 13.27 19.97 -7.35
C TYR A 5 11.83 19.44 -7.48
N ARG A 6 11.54 18.23 -6.98
CA ARG A 6 10.19 17.65 -7.01
C ARG A 6 9.19 18.49 -6.22
N ARG A 7 9.58 18.96 -5.03
CA ARG A 7 8.73 19.84 -4.21
C ARG A 7 8.36 21.12 -4.94
N ILE A 8 9.32 21.75 -5.64
CA ILE A 8 9.07 22.96 -6.44
C ILE A 8 8.19 22.64 -7.66
N ARG A 9 8.48 21.56 -8.38
CA ARG A 9 7.81 21.22 -9.66
C ARG A 9 6.40 20.66 -9.49
N TYR A 10 6.17 19.85 -8.46
CA TYR A 10 4.97 19.02 -8.30
C TYR A 10 4.24 19.24 -6.95
N GLY A 11 4.82 20.02 -6.04
CA GLY A 11 4.26 20.31 -4.71
C GLY A 11 4.67 19.33 -3.60
N ARG A 12 4.00 19.45 -2.44
CA ARG A 12 4.17 18.50 -1.32
C ARG A 12 3.83 17.07 -1.77
N PRO A 13 4.50 16.04 -1.24
CA PRO A 13 4.27 14.67 -1.67
C PRO A 13 2.90 14.17 -1.24
N ILE A 14 2.28 13.35 -2.08
CA ILE A 14 1.23 12.41 -1.72
C ILE A 14 1.93 11.12 -1.29
N VAL A 15 1.64 10.65 -0.09
CA VAL A 15 2.20 9.38 0.40
C VAL A 15 1.27 8.27 -0.10
N VAL A 16 1.83 7.29 -0.81
CA VAL A 16 1.06 6.19 -1.38
C VAL A 16 1.55 4.89 -0.78
N VAL A 17 0.69 4.16 -0.08
CA VAL A 17 0.97 2.76 0.25
C VAL A 17 0.44 1.89 -0.87
N SER A 18 1.33 1.13 -1.49
CA SER A 18 1.01 0.27 -2.63
C SER A 18 1.60 -1.12 -2.48
N GLY A 19 1.14 -2.04 -3.32
CA GLY A 19 1.49 -3.45 -3.29
C GLY A 19 0.38 -4.29 -3.90
N LEU A 20 0.67 -5.58 -4.10
CA LEU A 20 -0.35 -6.54 -4.49
C LEU A 20 -1.44 -6.65 -3.39
N PRO A 21 -2.70 -6.95 -3.75
CA PRO A 21 -3.69 -7.39 -2.77
C PRO A 21 -3.10 -8.48 -1.85
N ARG A 22 -3.39 -8.40 -0.56
CA ARG A 22 -2.89 -9.33 0.48
C ARG A 22 -1.37 -9.26 0.77
N SER A 23 -0.63 -8.27 0.24
CA SER A 23 0.80 -8.07 0.55
C SER A 23 1.08 -7.36 1.88
N GLY A 24 0.04 -6.96 2.62
CA GLY A 24 0.20 -6.27 3.91
C GLY A 24 0.12 -4.74 3.83
N THR A 25 -0.39 -4.18 2.72
CA THR A 25 -0.64 -2.73 2.58
C THR A 25 -1.49 -2.14 3.71
N SER A 26 -2.52 -2.85 4.19
CA SER A 26 -3.30 -2.40 5.36
C SER A 26 -2.50 -2.34 6.66
N MET A 27 -1.43 -3.13 6.81
CA MET A 27 -0.53 -3.03 7.97
C MET A 27 0.30 -1.75 7.88
N ALA A 28 0.90 -1.47 6.72
CA ALA A 28 1.65 -0.25 6.50
C ALA A 28 0.79 1.03 6.67
N MET A 29 -0.47 0.99 6.22
CA MET A 29 -1.43 2.08 6.47
C MET A 29 -1.65 2.32 7.97
N LYS A 30 -1.89 1.26 8.76
CA LYS A 30 -2.05 1.37 10.23
C LYS A 30 -0.83 1.96 10.89
N MET A 31 0.35 1.51 10.50
CA MET A 31 1.60 2.05 11.04
C MET A 31 1.67 3.56 10.78
N LEU A 32 1.47 4.01 9.54
CA LEU A 32 1.52 5.44 9.19
C LEU A 32 0.45 6.27 9.91
N GLU A 33 -0.77 5.77 10.01
CA GLU A 33 -1.86 6.42 10.75
C GLU A 33 -1.53 6.56 12.24
N ALA A 34 -1.08 5.48 12.88
CA ALA A 34 -0.67 5.48 14.28
C ALA A 34 0.53 6.40 14.54
N GLY A 35 1.42 6.53 13.56
CA GLY A 35 2.51 7.49 13.55
C GLY A 35 2.07 8.95 13.43
N GLY A 36 0.79 9.23 13.14
CA GLY A 36 0.22 10.58 13.08
C GLY A 36 -0.03 11.10 11.66
N LEU A 37 0.17 10.29 10.62
CA LEU A 37 -0.11 10.71 9.25
C LEU A 37 -1.62 10.65 8.97
N SER A 38 -2.17 11.74 8.43
CA SER A 38 -3.58 11.78 8.03
C SER A 38 -3.86 10.79 6.89
N VAL A 39 -4.91 9.99 7.01
CA VAL A 39 -5.29 8.98 6.02
C VAL A 39 -6.37 9.50 5.09
N VAL A 40 -6.26 9.18 3.81
CA VAL A 40 -7.32 9.35 2.81
C VAL A 40 -8.12 8.06 2.74
N THR A 41 -9.37 8.15 3.17
CA THR A 41 -10.37 7.08 3.11
C THR A 41 -11.75 7.71 3.06
N ASP A 42 -12.72 7.01 2.48
CA ASP A 42 -14.13 7.45 2.46
C ASP A 42 -14.87 7.16 3.79
N GLY A 43 -14.28 6.34 4.67
CA GLY A 43 -14.89 5.95 5.95
C GLY A 43 -16.17 5.12 5.80
N LEU A 44 -16.51 4.65 4.60
CA LEU A 44 -17.79 3.99 4.30
C LEU A 44 -17.83 2.54 4.77
N ARG A 45 -16.66 1.89 4.93
CA ARG A 45 -16.56 0.49 5.32
C ARG A 45 -16.19 0.35 6.80
N THR A 46 -17.10 -0.24 7.57
CA THR A 46 -16.84 -0.66 8.96
C THR A 46 -16.01 -1.94 9.00
N ALA A 47 -15.35 -2.19 10.13
CA ALA A 47 -14.64 -3.45 10.38
C ALA A 47 -15.57 -4.67 10.23
N ASP A 48 -15.03 -5.78 9.72
CA ASP A 48 -15.72 -7.08 9.62
C ASP A 48 -14.83 -8.26 10.04
N GLU A 49 -15.35 -9.49 9.97
CA GLU A 49 -14.62 -10.70 10.38
C GLU A 49 -13.33 -10.96 9.56
N ASP A 50 -13.28 -10.49 8.31
CA ASP A 50 -12.12 -10.63 7.44
C ASP A 50 -11.10 -9.50 7.65
N ASN A 51 -11.54 -8.35 8.17
CA ASN A 51 -10.71 -7.20 8.51
C ASN A 51 -11.26 -6.45 9.74
N PRO A 52 -11.00 -6.97 10.96
CA PRO A 52 -11.59 -6.44 12.20
C PRO A 52 -11.09 -5.05 12.59
N LYS A 53 -10.15 -4.48 11.84
CA LYS A 53 -9.58 -3.15 12.09
C LYS A 53 -9.99 -2.13 11.02
N GLY A 54 -11.01 -2.43 10.22
CA GLY A 54 -11.54 -1.50 9.21
C GLY A 54 -10.67 -1.38 7.96
N TYR A 55 -11.18 -0.58 7.04
CA TYR A 55 -10.84 -0.56 5.62
C TYR A 55 -10.26 0.82 5.26
N TYR A 56 -9.17 0.85 4.49
CA TYR A 56 -8.48 2.09 4.06
C TYR A 56 -8.80 2.46 2.60
N GLU A 57 -9.93 1.98 2.13
CA GLU A 57 -10.35 2.21 0.77
C GLU A 57 -10.95 3.61 0.64
N ASP A 58 -10.85 4.13 -0.58
CA ASP A 58 -11.51 5.32 -1.07
C ASP A 58 -12.06 4.93 -2.43
N GLU A 59 -13.38 4.96 -2.61
CA GLU A 59 -14.00 4.50 -3.86
C GLU A 59 -13.44 5.22 -5.09
N ARG A 60 -13.00 6.49 -4.99
CA ARG A 60 -12.40 7.24 -6.12
C ARG A 60 -11.10 6.61 -6.61
N VAL A 61 -10.39 5.87 -5.75
CA VAL A 61 -9.19 5.12 -6.14
C VAL A 61 -9.56 4.03 -7.13
N LYS A 62 -10.69 3.34 -6.94
CA LYS A 62 -11.11 2.26 -7.83
C LYS A 62 -11.32 2.76 -9.25
N ASP A 63 -11.81 3.98 -9.41
CA ASP A 63 -12.10 4.57 -10.71
C ASP A 63 -10.89 5.25 -11.36
N LEU A 64 -9.68 5.17 -10.76
CA LEU A 64 -8.48 5.75 -11.36
C LEU A 64 -8.19 5.23 -12.78
N TYR A 65 -8.57 3.99 -13.10
CA TYR A 65 -8.39 3.46 -14.45
C TYR A 65 -9.31 4.10 -15.48
N GLN A 66 -10.42 4.70 -15.05
CA GLN A 66 -11.37 5.36 -15.93
C GLN A 66 -10.86 6.73 -16.38
N PRO A 67 -11.24 7.20 -17.58
CA PRO A 67 -11.10 8.60 -17.95
C PRO A 67 -11.92 9.48 -17.02
N GLY A 68 -11.33 10.55 -16.47
CA GLY A 68 -12.02 11.44 -15.56
C GLY A 68 -11.09 12.42 -14.85
N ASP A 69 -11.68 13.33 -14.08
CA ASP A 69 -10.92 14.29 -13.28
C ASP A 69 -10.27 13.60 -12.07
N LYS A 70 -8.94 13.68 -12.01
CA LYS A 70 -8.10 13.13 -10.95
C LYS A 70 -7.49 14.24 -10.07
N ALA A 71 -7.93 15.49 -10.24
CA ALA A 71 -7.44 16.64 -9.50
C ALA A 71 -7.60 16.49 -7.98
N TRP A 72 -8.59 15.72 -7.52
CA TRP A 72 -8.81 15.40 -6.12
C TRP A 72 -7.58 14.77 -5.43
N LEU A 73 -6.69 14.10 -6.17
CA LEU A 73 -5.43 13.59 -5.62
C LEU A 73 -4.55 14.72 -5.06
N ARG A 74 -4.65 15.94 -5.58
CA ARG A 74 -3.91 17.11 -5.06
C ARG A 74 -4.34 17.45 -3.62
N ASP A 75 -5.58 17.16 -3.23
CA ASP A 75 -6.08 17.35 -1.86
C ASP A 75 -5.57 16.28 -0.88
N SER A 76 -4.87 15.27 -1.41
CA SER A 76 -4.21 14.19 -0.67
C SER A 76 -2.73 14.48 -0.35
N ARG A 77 -2.24 15.68 -0.67
CA ARG A 77 -0.86 16.09 -0.32
C ARG A 77 -0.65 16.09 1.19
N SER A 78 0.53 15.64 1.63
CA SER A 78 0.88 15.38 3.05
C SER A 78 -0.03 14.37 3.76
N LYS A 79 -0.86 13.63 3.03
CA LYS A 79 -1.69 12.52 3.53
C LYS A 79 -1.21 11.21 2.94
N VAL A 80 -1.63 10.11 3.54
CA VAL A 80 -1.43 8.76 3.01
C VAL A 80 -2.70 8.20 2.38
N ILE A 81 -2.55 7.63 1.18
CA ILE A 81 -3.62 6.92 0.47
C ILE A 81 -3.16 5.51 0.09
N LYS A 82 -4.06 4.54 0.19
CA LYS A 82 -3.83 3.16 -0.24
C LYS A 82 -4.22 3.00 -1.70
N ILE A 83 -3.28 2.60 -2.56
CA ILE A 83 -3.53 2.36 -3.99
C ILE A 83 -2.87 1.04 -4.37
N ILE A 84 -3.67 0.05 -4.80
CA ILE A 84 -3.14 -1.25 -5.23
C ILE A 84 -2.22 -1.09 -6.44
N SER A 85 -1.22 -1.96 -6.56
CA SER A 85 -0.15 -1.86 -7.57
C SER A 85 -0.67 -1.69 -9.00
N PHE A 86 -1.79 -2.34 -9.33
CA PHE A 86 -2.47 -2.28 -10.63
C PHE A 86 -2.85 -0.86 -11.08
N LEU A 87 -3.18 0.02 -10.12
CA LEU A 87 -3.71 1.35 -10.39
C LEU A 87 -2.63 2.42 -10.36
N LEU A 88 -1.39 2.06 -10.00
CA LEU A 88 -0.27 3.00 -10.03
C LEU A 88 -0.05 3.58 -11.43
N LYS A 89 -0.22 2.77 -12.48
CA LYS A 89 -0.09 3.22 -13.88
C LYS A 89 -1.08 4.31 -14.28
N SER A 90 -2.17 4.44 -13.52
CA SER A 90 -3.26 5.38 -13.77
C SER A 90 -3.10 6.70 -13.01
N LEU A 91 -2.04 6.84 -12.21
CA LEU A 91 -1.74 8.07 -11.47
C LEU A 91 -1.32 9.21 -12.42
N PRO A 92 -1.90 10.42 -12.25
CA PRO A 92 -1.45 11.62 -12.94
C PRO A 92 0.03 11.90 -12.70
N ASP A 93 0.74 12.45 -13.67
CA ASP A 93 2.18 12.72 -13.60
C ASP A 93 2.55 14.14 -13.16
N ASP A 94 1.55 14.92 -12.78
CA ASP A 94 1.66 16.29 -12.30
C ASP A 94 1.73 16.41 -10.76
N ASN A 95 1.89 15.28 -10.06
CA ASN A 95 1.96 15.20 -8.60
C ASN A 95 3.27 14.57 -8.13
N ASN A 96 3.69 14.94 -6.92
CA ASN A 96 4.85 14.34 -6.26
C ASN A 96 4.40 13.12 -5.46
N TYR A 97 4.96 11.94 -5.71
CA TYR A 97 4.56 10.72 -5.00
C TYR A 97 5.72 10.09 -4.24
N LYS A 98 5.49 9.81 -2.96
CA LYS A 98 6.35 8.93 -2.15
C LYS A 98 5.62 7.60 -1.97
N VAL A 99 6.06 6.58 -2.68
CA VAL A 99 5.42 5.27 -2.71
C VAL A 99 6.11 4.32 -1.75
N LEU A 100 5.39 3.85 -0.74
CA LEU A 100 5.79 2.73 0.11
C LEU A 100 5.24 1.45 -0.51
N PHE A 101 6.11 0.68 -1.18
CA PHE A 101 5.70 -0.48 -1.96
C PHE A 101 5.94 -1.79 -1.18
N MET A 102 4.84 -2.44 -0.79
CA MET A 102 4.82 -3.64 0.05
C MET A 102 4.99 -4.91 -0.78
N HIS A 103 6.07 -5.65 -0.51
CA HIS A 103 6.34 -6.98 -1.01
C HIS A 103 5.95 -8.06 -0.01
N ARG A 104 5.48 -9.18 -0.55
CA ARG A 104 5.26 -10.41 0.19
C ARG A 104 5.54 -11.59 -0.74
N ASN A 105 5.96 -12.72 -0.17
CA ASN A 105 6.12 -13.96 -0.92
C ASN A 105 4.83 -14.27 -1.73
N LEU A 106 4.97 -14.47 -3.04
CA LEU A 106 3.82 -14.64 -3.94
C LEU A 106 3.01 -15.89 -3.63
N ARG A 107 3.64 -16.99 -3.22
CA ARG A 107 2.92 -18.20 -2.77
C ARG A 107 2.10 -17.93 -1.51
N GLU A 108 2.62 -17.14 -0.58
CA GLU A 108 1.85 -16.70 0.59
C GLU A 108 0.66 -15.80 0.23
N ILE A 109 0.79 -14.99 -0.83
CA ILE A 109 -0.31 -14.16 -1.35
C ILE A 109 -1.40 -15.07 -1.94
N VAL A 110 -1.03 -16.01 -2.82
CA VAL A 110 -1.97 -16.98 -3.43
C VAL A 110 -2.67 -17.82 -2.36
N ALA A 111 -1.93 -18.38 -1.40
CA ALA A 111 -2.52 -19.11 -0.28
C ALA A 111 -3.50 -18.24 0.53
N SER A 112 -3.18 -16.95 0.73
CA SER A 112 -4.10 -16.01 1.38
C SER A 112 -5.38 -15.80 0.59
N GLN A 113 -5.27 -15.72 -0.73
CA GLN A 113 -6.37 -15.46 -1.64
C GLN A 113 -7.30 -16.68 -1.67
N ASN A 114 -6.74 -17.88 -1.77
CA ASN A 114 -7.49 -19.14 -1.75
C ASN A 114 -8.28 -19.29 -0.43
N LYS A 115 -7.67 -19.00 0.72
CA LYS A 115 -8.35 -19.03 2.03
C LYS A 115 -9.52 -18.04 2.10
N MET A 116 -9.37 -16.86 1.50
CA MET A 116 -10.43 -15.84 1.44
C MET A 116 -11.58 -16.28 0.52
N LEU A 117 -11.29 -16.80 -0.67
CA LEU A 117 -12.30 -17.30 -1.61
C LEU A 117 -13.09 -18.48 -1.01
N ALA A 118 -12.40 -19.43 -0.37
CA ALA A 118 -13.03 -20.56 0.30
C ALA A 118 -14.04 -20.12 1.38
N ARG A 119 -13.72 -19.08 2.16
CA ARG A 119 -14.66 -18.50 3.15
C ARG A 119 -15.91 -17.91 2.52
N ARG A 120 -15.80 -17.39 1.30
CA ARG A 120 -16.92 -16.82 0.54
C ARG A 120 -17.71 -17.87 -0.23
N GLY A 121 -17.32 -19.14 -0.17
CA GLY A 121 -17.90 -20.20 -0.99
C GLY A 121 -17.52 -20.07 -2.48
N GLU A 122 -16.52 -19.26 -2.80
CA GLU A 122 -16.00 -19.05 -4.15
C GLU A 122 -14.82 -20.00 -4.42
N LYS A 123 -14.61 -20.38 -5.69
CA LYS A 123 -13.47 -21.19 -6.12
C LYS A 123 -12.45 -20.33 -6.86
N ASN A 124 -11.17 -20.64 -6.67
CA ASN A 124 -10.12 -20.13 -7.55
C ASN A 124 -9.95 -21.10 -8.71
N ASP A 125 -10.39 -20.71 -9.90
CA ASP A 125 -10.25 -21.54 -11.11
C ASP A 125 -8.84 -21.47 -11.72
N THR A 126 -7.96 -20.62 -11.18
CA THR A 126 -6.57 -20.49 -11.65
C THR A 126 -5.64 -21.36 -10.81
N PRO A 127 -4.85 -22.26 -11.43
CA PRO A 127 -3.83 -23.03 -10.73
C PRO A 127 -2.81 -22.12 -10.02
N ASP A 128 -2.39 -22.51 -8.82
CA ASP A 128 -1.54 -21.67 -7.96
C ASP A 128 -0.24 -21.20 -8.64
N ASP A 129 0.45 -22.06 -9.38
CA ASP A 129 1.67 -21.68 -10.11
C ASP A 129 1.40 -20.66 -11.22
N ARG A 130 0.24 -20.77 -11.90
CA ARG A 130 -0.19 -19.79 -12.89
C ARG A 130 -0.54 -18.46 -12.22
N ALA A 131 -1.22 -18.49 -11.07
CA ALA A 131 -1.52 -17.30 -10.29
C ALA A 131 -0.24 -16.59 -9.83
N VAL A 132 0.76 -17.34 -9.34
CA VAL A 132 2.07 -16.79 -8.95
C VAL A 132 2.74 -16.08 -10.13
N ALA A 133 2.78 -16.69 -11.31
CA ALA A 133 3.40 -16.09 -12.50
C ALA A 133 2.71 -14.77 -12.92
N LEU A 134 1.37 -14.73 -12.87
CA LEU A 134 0.60 -13.52 -13.17
C LEU A 134 0.87 -12.40 -12.15
N LEU A 135 0.96 -12.74 -10.86
CA LEU A 135 1.31 -11.77 -9.82
C LEU A 135 2.73 -11.23 -9.98
N GLU A 136 3.68 -12.08 -10.42
CA GLU A 136 5.05 -11.66 -10.68
C GLU A 136 5.14 -10.64 -11.82
N GLU A 137 4.42 -10.88 -12.92
CA GLU A 137 4.31 -9.95 -14.04
C GLU A 137 3.75 -8.60 -13.59
N GLN A 138 2.68 -8.60 -12.78
CA GLN A 138 2.08 -7.37 -12.25
C GLN A 138 3.04 -6.56 -11.37
N VAL A 139 3.86 -7.23 -10.55
CA VAL A 139 4.90 -6.56 -9.76
C VAL A 139 5.96 -5.95 -10.67
N ARG A 140 6.38 -6.68 -11.71
CA ARG A 140 7.35 -6.19 -12.69
C ARG A 140 6.85 -4.94 -13.40
N ASP A 141 5.61 -4.95 -13.87
CA ASP A 141 4.98 -3.82 -14.56
C ASP A 141 4.85 -2.59 -13.65
N ALA A 142 4.39 -2.79 -12.41
CA ALA A 142 4.30 -1.73 -11.42
C ALA A 142 5.67 -1.09 -11.15
N ARG A 143 6.72 -1.91 -10.95
CA ARG A 143 8.08 -1.41 -10.73
C ARG A 143 8.65 -0.70 -11.94
N PHE A 144 8.35 -1.15 -13.15
CA PHE A 144 8.74 -0.44 -14.37
C PHE A 144 8.11 0.95 -14.42
N PHE A 145 6.81 1.05 -14.15
CA PHE A 145 6.09 2.33 -14.16
C PHE A 145 6.60 3.29 -13.07
N LEU A 146 6.97 2.79 -11.90
CA LEU A 146 7.49 3.59 -10.80
C LEU A 146 8.89 4.21 -11.05
N ARG A 147 9.55 3.92 -12.19
CA ARG A 147 10.80 4.57 -12.59
C ARG A 147 10.62 6.03 -13.06
N ARG A 148 9.38 6.46 -13.29
CA ARG A 148 9.08 7.82 -13.77
C ARG A 148 9.48 8.88 -12.73
N PRO A 149 9.87 10.10 -13.16
CA PRO A 149 10.55 11.08 -12.30
C PRO A 149 9.71 11.60 -11.13
N GLN A 150 8.39 11.53 -11.22
CA GLN A 150 7.47 11.99 -10.18
C GLN A 150 7.35 11.03 -8.98
N PHE A 151 7.93 9.83 -9.08
CA PHE A 151 7.94 8.85 -8.00
C PHE A 151 9.28 8.83 -7.25
N GLU A 152 9.17 8.71 -5.94
CA GLU A 152 10.18 8.14 -5.04
C GLU A 152 9.59 6.85 -4.47
N VAL A 153 10.40 5.79 -4.32
CA VAL A 153 9.90 4.49 -3.86
C VAL A 153 10.73 3.99 -2.69
N LEU A 154 10.05 3.55 -1.64
CA LEU A 154 10.62 2.76 -0.55
C LEU A 154 10.05 1.35 -0.64
N GLU A 155 10.91 0.38 -0.92
CA GLU A 155 10.54 -1.04 -0.93
C GLU A 155 10.44 -1.55 0.52
N LEU A 156 9.31 -2.16 0.86
CA LEU A 156 9.01 -2.72 2.17
C LEU A 156 8.75 -4.23 2.04
N ASN A 157 9.12 -5.00 3.07
CA ASN A 157 8.83 -6.43 3.11
C ASN A 157 7.85 -6.75 4.25
N TYR A 158 6.80 -7.48 3.94
CA TYR A 158 5.78 -7.88 4.91
C TYR A 158 6.35 -8.71 6.07
N ARG A 159 7.31 -9.61 5.80
CA ARG A 159 7.93 -10.44 6.84
C ARG A 159 8.79 -9.59 7.77
N GLU A 160 9.61 -8.68 7.23
CA GLU A 160 10.39 -7.73 8.03
C GLU A 160 9.50 -6.85 8.92
N THR A 161 8.32 -6.46 8.41
CA THR A 161 7.34 -5.68 9.19
C THR A 161 6.93 -6.41 10.46
N LEU A 162 6.81 -7.74 10.41
CA LEU A 162 6.38 -8.57 11.53
C LEU A 162 7.55 -8.94 12.46
N ASP A 163 8.69 -9.28 11.89
CA ASP A 163 9.85 -9.78 12.64
C ASP A 163 10.59 -8.63 13.35
N SER A 164 10.61 -7.44 12.76
CA SER A 164 11.34 -6.27 13.25
C SER A 164 10.66 -4.96 12.82
N PRO A 165 9.53 -4.60 13.44
CA PRO A 165 8.73 -3.44 13.03
C PRO A 165 9.45 -2.11 13.23
N ARG A 166 10.31 -1.98 14.25
CA ARG A 166 10.95 -0.70 14.62
C ARG A 166 11.94 -0.19 13.57
N PRO A 167 12.92 -0.97 13.08
CA PRO A 167 13.77 -0.54 11.97
C PRO A 167 12.98 -0.13 10.72
N LEU A 168 11.90 -0.85 10.40
CA LEU A 168 11.06 -0.52 9.27
C LEU A 168 10.31 0.82 9.48
N ALA A 169 9.73 1.02 10.66
CA ALA A 169 9.03 2.26 11.01
C ALA A 169 9.95 3.50 10.93
N ILE A 170 11.20 3.38 11.36
CA ILE A 170 12.21 4.46 11.21
C ILE A 170 12.42 4.79 9.73
N ARG A 171 12.67 3.77 8.88
CA ARG A 171 12.84 3.97 7.43
C ARG A 171 11.61 4.60 6.78
N MET A 172 10.41 4.21 7.21
CA MET A 172 9.15 4.81 6.74
C MET A 172 9.06 6.29 7.11
N ALA A 173 9.37 6.65 8.36
CA ALA A 173 9.36 8.04 8.83
C ALA A 173 10.38 8.92 8.09
N GLU A 174 11.62 8.45 7.96
CA GLU A 174 12.67 9.14 7.19
C GLU A 174 12.29 9.31 5.71
N PHE A 175 11.63 8.32 5.13
CA PHE A 175 11.21 8.35 3.73
C PHE A 175 10.07 9.34 3.50
N VAL A 176 9.07 9.41 4.39
CA VAL A 176 7.91 10.29 4.23
C VAL A 176 8.29 11.78 4.34
N ASP A 177 9.41 12.13 5.00
CA ASP A 177 9.82 13.51 5.31
C ASP A 177 8.77 14.27 6.15
N GLU A 178 8.04 13.58 7.04
CA GLU A 178 7.13 14.14 8.04
C GLU A 178 7.47 13.55 9.43
N PRO A 179 7.25 14.29 10.53
CA PRO A 179 7.50 13.77 11.87
C PRO A 179 6.45 12.69 12.21
N LEU A 180 6.88 11.43 12.29
CA LEU A 180 6.04 10.30 12.69
C LEU A 180 6.46 9.73 14.05
N ASP A 181 5.48 9.34 14.86
CA ASP A 181 5.67 8.66 16.15
C ASP A 181 6.01 7.18 15.92
N VAL A 182 7.30 6.90 15.72
CA VAL A 182 7.82 5.55 15.46
C VAL A 182 7.36 4.52 16.50
N GLU A 183 7.24 4.92 17.77
CA GLU A 183 6.81 4.00 18.83
C GLU A 183 5.36 3.56 18.59
N LYS A 184 4.44 4.50 18.36
CA LYS A 184 3.05 4.16 18.01
C LYS A 184 2.93 3.36 16.71
N MET A 185 3.75 3.65 15.70
CA MET A 185 3.79 2.86 14.46
C MET A 185 4.09 1.39 14.76
N THR A 186 4.98 1.10 15.71
CA THR A 186 5.37 -0.29 16.03
C THR A 186 4.33 -1.02 16.86
N GLN A 187 3.63 -0.32 17.77
CA GLN A 187 2.64 -0.92 18.67
C GLN A 187 1.41 -1.48 17.96
N VAL A 188 1.08 -0.96 16.77
CA VAL A 188 -0.07 -1.45 15.97
C VAL A 188 0.26 -2.69 15.13
N VAL A 189 1.53 -3.09 15.07
CA VAL A 189 1.94 -4.32 14.39
C VAL A 189 1.53 -5.53 15.21
N ASP A 190 0.37 -6.05 14.87
CA ASP A 190 -0.23 -7.18 15.56
C ASP A 190 0.31 -8.51 15.01
N VAL A 191 1.23 -9.10 15.76
CA VAL A 191 1.87 -10.38 15.43
C VAL A 191 0.85 -11.53 15.43
N GLN A 192 -0.30 -11.42 16.10
CA GLN A 192 -1.28 -12.50 16.16
C GLN A 192 -1.96 -12.78 14.81
N LEU A 193 -2.09 -11.76 13.94
CA LEU A 193 -2.59 -11.94 12.57
C LEU A 193 -1.67 -12.82 11.71
N TYR A 194 -0.38 -12.93 12.04
CA TYR A 194 0.57 -13.79 11.34
C TYR A 194 0.54 -15.24 11.84
N ARG A 195 0.24 -15.47 13.13
CA ARG A 195 0.26 -16.80 13.77
C ARG A 195 -0.82 -17.77 13.27
N ASN A 196 -1.87 -17.29 12.60
CA ASN A 196 -2.94 -18.12 12.04
C ASN A 196 -2.63 -18.68 10.63
N ARG A 197 -1.35 -18.99 10.36
CA ARG A 197 -0.87 -19.63 9.13
C ARG A 197 0.01 -20.84 9.43
N SER A 198 -0.62 -21.88 9.94
CA SER A 198 -0.48 -23.22 9.34
C SER A 198 -1.39 -23.33 8.11
#